data_AF-A0A1X0NQ66-F1
#
_entry.id   AF-A0A1X0NQ66-F1
#
_cell.length_a   1.000
_cell.length_b   1.000
_cell.length_c   1.000
_cell.angle_alpha   90.00
_cell.angle_beta   90.00
_cell.angle_gamma   90.00
#
_symmetry.space_group_name_H-M   'P 1'
#
loop_
_entity.id
_entity.type
_entity.pdbx_description
1 polymer ?
#
loop_
_entity_poly.entity_id
_entity_poly.type
_entity_poly.pdbx_seq_one_letter_code
_entity_poly.pdbx_strand_id
1 'polypeptide(L)'
;MPAKKKAEKKEEQVFVEEQGSYVHEEQSARYVGGVRRLTESTYRCRHGHGIFTSPLIRYEGDWQEDEMHGNGKLQFYTTGDMYCGQFVRGMFEGNGIYTWSSGASYDGSWRGNRIHGLGTYTDANGKVWHGKYYNGCGPGLMPFAGGPSKMEAVEAQQQKIAADTAG
;
A
#
# COMPACT_ATOMS: atom_id res chain seq x y z
N MET A 1 25.19 -35.79 37.45
CA MET A 1 24.57 -34.45 37.53
C MET A 1 24.05 -34.08 36.14
N PRO A 2 22.73 -33.91 35.89
CA PRO A 2 22.27 -33.34 34.63
C PRO A 2 22.04 -31.83 34.79
N ALA A 3 22.61 -31.06 33.86
CA ALA A 3 22.49 -29.62 33.79
C ALA A 3 21.05 -29.20 33.43
N LYS A 4 20.47 -28.30 34.24
CA LYS A 4 19.18 -27.66 33.96
C LYS A 4 19.35 -26.68 32.80
N LYS A 5 18.72 -26.96 31.64
CA LYS A 5 18.52 -25.97 30.58
C LYS A 5 17.66 -24.83 31.15
N LYS A 6 18.20 -23.61 31.22
CA LYS A 6 17.41 -22.41 31.49
C LYS A 6 16.52 -22.16 30.28
N ALA A 7 15.21 -22.18 30.49
CA ALA A 7 14.25 -21.70 29.50
C ALA A 7 14.36 -20.16 29.46
N GLU A 8 14.79 -19.61 28.33
CA GLU A 8 14.59 -18.19 28.02
C GLU A 8 13.09 -17.92 27.97
N LYS A 9 12.60 -17.17 28.97
CA LYS A 9 11.27 -16.56 28.93
C LYS A 9 11.33 -15.55 27.77
N LYS A 10 10.67 -15.84 26.65
CA LYS A 10 10.32 -14.82 25.67
C LYS A 10 9.41 -13.84 26.39
N GLU A 11 9.93 -12.67 26.75
CA GLU A 11 9.11 -11.54 27.16
C GLU A 11 8.15 -11.26 26.02
N GLU A 12 6.86 -11.43 26.31
CA GLU A 12 5.79 -11.22 25.35
C GLU A 12 5.70 -9.71 25.15
N GLN A 13 6.21 -9.23 24.01
CA GLN A 13 6.16 -7.82 23.64
C GLN A 13 4.70 -7.37 23.65
N VAL A 14 4.33 -6.55 24.64
CA VAL A 14 2.97 -6.05 24.78
C VAL A 14 2.79 -4.89 23.81
N PHE A 15 1.91 -5.07 22.82
CA PHE A 15 1.54 -4.03 21.88
C PHE A 15 0.25 -3.35 22.34
N VAL A 16 0.21 -2.03 22.20
CA VAL A 16 -0.99 -1.22 22.39
C VAL A 16 -1.41 -0.66 21.05
N GLU A 17 -2.68 -0.85 20.69
CA GLU A 17 -3.29 -0.25 19.52
C GLU A 17 -4.16 0.93 19.96
N GLU A 18 -3.92 2.08 19.37
CA GLU A 18 -4.62 3.32 19.69
C GLU A 18 -4.89 4.14 18.43
N GLN A 19 -5.80 5.11 18.51
CA GLN A 19 -5.98 6.10 17.45
C GLN A 19 -4.91 7.19 17.60
N GLY A 20 -4.26 7.54 16.51
CA GLY A 20 -3.20 8.54 16.49
C GLY A 20 -3.15 9.31 15.19
N SER A 21 -2.29 10.31 15.17
CA SER A 21 -1.96 11.07 13.97
C SER A 21 -0.46 11.33 13.90
N TYR A 22 0.05 11.40 12.67
CA TYR A 22 1.40 11.84 12.38
C TYR A 22 1.33 13.04 11.44
N VAL A 23 2.20 14.02 11.66
CA VAL A 23 2.38 15.15 10.75
C VAL A 23 3.88 15.28 10.50
N HIS A 24 4.27 15.15 9.25
CA HIS A 24 5.62 15.35 8.75
C HIS A 24 5.66 16.67 8.01
N GLU A 25 6.13 17.72 8.68
CA GLU A 25 6.11 19.10 8.16
C GLU A 25 6.97 19.26 6.91
N GLU A 26 8.17 18.68 6.89
CA GLU A 26 9.12 18.79 5.76
C GLU A 26 8.54 18.24 4.46
N GLN A 27 7.77 17.17 4.55
CA GLN A 27 7.21 16.45 3.39
C GLN A 27 5.72 16.76 3.19
N SER A 28 5.17 17.67 4.02
CA SER A 28 3.73 18.01 4.07
C SER A 28 2.83 16.77 4.09
N ALA A 29 3.28 15.71 4.77
CA ALA A 29 2.56 14.44 4.85
C ALA A 29 1.85 14.34 6.21
N ARG A 30 0.64 13.81 6.21
CA ARG A 30 -0.14 13.55 7.41
C ARG A 30 -0.73 12.15 7.39
N TYR A 31 -0.81 11.54 8.56
CA TYR A 31 -1.54 10.32 8.80
C TYR A 31 -2.54 10.53 9.92
N VAL A 32 -3.73 9.95 9.81
CA VAL A 32 -4.72 9.86 10.88
C VAL A 32 -5.33 8.48 10.85
N GLY A 33 -5.27 7.74 11.95
CA GLY A 33 -5.83 6.40 12.03
C GLY A 33 -5.22 5.57 13.15
N GLY A 34 -5.32 4.25 13.00
CA GLY A 34 -4.75 3.32 13.98
C GLY A 34 -3.22 3.39 14.01
N VAL A 35 -2.69 3.28 15.21
CA VAL A 35 -1.26 3.29 15.52
C VAL A 35 -1.00 2.16 16.50
N ARG A 36 0.10 1.44 16.28
CA ARG A 36 0.57 0.39 17.18
C ARG A 36 1.86 0.85 17.83
N ARG A 37 1.91 0.74 19.16
CA ARG A 37 3.08 1.05 19.98
C ARG A 37 3.49 -0.16 20.79
N LEU A 38 4.80 -0.35 20.98
CA LEU A 38 5.31 -1.29 21.97
C LEU A 38 5.31 -0.63 23.37
N THR A 39 4.75 -1.27 24.40
CA THR A 39 4.54 -0.64 25.73
C THR A 39 5.77 0.03 26.32
N GLU A 40 6.94 -0.58 26.14
CA GLU A 40 8.22 -0.14 26.70
C GLU A 40 9.02 0.77 25.74
N SER A 41 8.52 1.00 24.53
CA SER A 41 9.16 1.85 23.52
C SER A 41 8.34 3.11 23.23
N THR A 42 9.05 4.16 22.83
CA THR A 42 8.49 5.35 22.20
C THR A 42 8.16 5.11 20.73
N TYR A 43 8.62 4.00 20.15
CA TYR A 43 8.36 3.63 18.77
C TYR A 43 6.88 3.32 18.54
N ARG A 44 6.29 4.04 17.59
CA ARG A 44 4.90 3.93 17.17
C ARG A 44 4.87 3.78 15.66
N CYS A 45 4.12 2.81 15.13
CA CYS A 45 3.94 2.61 13.70
C CYS A 45 2.47 2.67 13.29
N ARG A 46 2.20 3.00 12.02
CA ARG A 46 0.85 2.94 11.47
C ARG A 46 0.36 1.49 11.43
N HIS A 47 -0.84 1.25 11.94
CA HIS A 47 -1.43 -0.08 12.02
C HIS A 47 -2.96 -0.03 12.05
N GLY A 48 -3.64 -1.04 11.51
CA GLY A 48 -5.10 -1.03 11.43
C GLY A 48 -5.58 -0.09 10.32
N HIS A 49 -6.72 0.58 10.50
CA HIS A 49 -7.28 1.42 9.45
C HIS A 49 -6.84 2.89 9.59
N GLY A 50 -6.51 3.55 8.48
CA GLY A 50 -6.08 4.94 8.51
C GLY A 50 -6.01 5.63 7.16
N ILE A 51 -5.95 6.97 7.23
CA ILE A 51 -5.86 7.86 6.09
C ILE A 51 -4.48 8.51 6.10
N PHE A 52 -3.72 8.28 5.05
CA PHE A 52 -2.47 8.95 4.76
C PHE A 52 -2.69 9.96 3.63
N THR A 53 -2.19 11.17 3.80
CA THR A 53 -2.28 12.24 2.80
C THR A 53 -0.92 12.91 2.69
N SER A 54 -0.41 12.99 1.48
CA SER A 54 0.82 13.70 1.12
C SER A 54 0.55 14.53 -0.14
N PRO A 55 1.48 15.41 -0.56
CA PRO A 55 1.34 16.13 -1.82
C PRO A 55 1.27 15.22 -3.05
N LEU A 56 1.79 13.98 -2.97
CA LEU A 56 1.82 13.04 -4.10
C LEU A 56 0.62 12.10 -4.12
N ILE A 57 0.20 11.63 -2.95
CA ILE A 57 -0.83 10.60 -2.82
C ILE A 57 -1.76 10.81 -1.64
N ARG A 58 -2.97 10.26 -1.76
CA ARG A 58 -3.87 9.98 -0.65
C ARG A 58 -4.19 8.50 -0.61
N TYR A 59 -3.87 7.85 0.50
CA TYR A 59 -4.24 6.48 0.77
C TYR A 59 -5.26 6.43 1.91
N GLU A 60 -6.28 5.61 1.75
CA GLU A 60 -7.30 5.33 2.75
C GLU A 60 -7.52 3.82 2.77
N GLY A 61 -7.16 3.16 3.87
CA GLY A 61 -7.17 1.71 3.90
C GLY A 61 -6.47 1.13 5.11
N ASP A 62 -6.19 -0.16 5.02
CA ASP A 62 -5.52 -0.88 6.10
C ASP A 62 -3.99 -0.68 6.05
N TRP A 63 -3.39 -0.75 7.22
CA TRP A 63 -1.99 -0.54 7.51
C TRP A 63 -1.48 -1.66 8.39
N GLN A 64 -0.26 -2.11 8.12
CA GLN A 64 0.44 -3.08 8.93
C GLN A 64 1.90 -2.68 9.05
N GLU A 65 2.30 -2.25 10.25
CA GLU A 65 3.71 -1.98 10.57
C GLU A 65 4.33 -0.96 9.59
N ASP A 66 3.65 0.19 9.43
CA ASP A 66 4.00 1.26 8.49
C ASP A 66 3.91 0.93 7.00
N GLU A 67 3.47 -0.26 6.61
CA GLU A 67 3.20 -0.62 5.22
C GLU A 67 1.69 -0.59 4.92
N MET A 68 1.29 -0.11 3.73
CA MET A 68 -0.08 -0.27 3.25
C MET A 68 -0.38 -1.76 3.09
N HIS A 69 -1.51 -2.22 3.63
CA HIS A 69 -1.88 -3.63 3.65
C HIS A 69 -3.39 -3.78 3.49
N GLY A 70 -3.88 -5.01 3.34
CA GLY A 70 -5.31 -5.30 3.38
C GLY A 70 -6.06 -4.65 2.24
N ASN A 71 -7.21 -4.02 2.49
CA ASN A 71 -7.96 -3.29 1.49
C ASN A 71 -7.68 -1.80 1.59
N GLY A 72 -7.57 -1.13 0.45
CA GLY A 72 -7.36 0.30 0.44
C GLY A 72 -7.74 0.96 -0.87
N LYS A 73 -7.80 2.28 -0.80
CA LYS A 73 -8.00 3.20 -1.91
C LYS A 73 -6.82 4.16 -1.97
N LEU A 74 -6.06 4.08 -3.04
CA LEU A 74 -4.92 4.95 -3.32
C LEU A 74 -5.25 5.89 -4.46
N GLN A 75 -5.11 7.19 -4.24
CA GLN A 75 -5.24 8.23 -5.25
C GLN A 75 -3.87 8.89 -5.47
N PHE A 76 -3.47 9.02 -6.72
CA PHE A 76 -2.25 9.70 -7.13
C PHE A 76 -2.58 11.12 -7.56
N TYR A 77 -2.22 12.12 -6.76
CA TYR A 77 -2.51 13.52 -7.06
C TYR A 77 -1.71 14.07 -8.24
N THR A 78 -0.50 13.56 -8.47
CA THR A 78 0.35 13.99 -9.59
C THR A 78 -0.17 13.56 -10.95
N THR A 79 -0.90 12.46 -11.02
CA THR A 79 -1.34 11.85 -12.29
C THR A 79 -2.85 11.80 -12.43
N GLY A 80 -3.60 11.91 -11.33
CA GLY A 80 -5.04 11.73 -11.27
C GLY A 80 -5.49 10.26 -11.24
N ASP A 81 -4.55 9.31 -11.25
CA ASP A 81 -4.86 7.89 -11.22
C ASP A 81 -5.40 7.45 -9.86
N MET A 82 -6.14 6.35 -9.86
CA MET A 82 -6.72 5.77 -8.66
C MET A 82 -6.64 4.25 -8.70
N TYR A 83 -6.33 3.65 -7.56
CA TYR A 83 -6.44 2.22 -7.33
C TYR A 83 -7.33 1.95 -6.12
N CYS A 84 -8.22 0.97 -6.23
CA CYS A 84 -9.05 0.48 -5.15
C CYS A 84 -8.98 -1.04 -5.13
N GLY A 85 -8.42 -1.64 -4.10
CA GLY A 85 -8.21 -3.08 -4.07
C GLY A 85 -7.33 -3.52 -2.93
N GLN A 86 -6.74 -4.71 -3.08
CA GLN A 86 -5.91 -5.28 -2.05
C GLN A 86 -4.45 -4.82 -2.15
N PHE A 87 -3.80 -4.73 -0.98
CA PHE A 87 -2.43 -4.33 -0.80
C PHE A 87 -1.68 -5.34 0.06
N VAL A 88 -0.44 -5.62 -0.30
CA VAL A 88 0.50 -6.41 0.52
C VAL A 88 1.85 -5.71 0.49
N ARG A 89 2.32 -5.27 1.67
CA ARG A 89 3.62 -4.61 1.85
C ARG A 89 3.81 -3.42 0.91
N GLY A 90 2.79 -2.56 0.84
CA GLY A 90 2.82 -1.40 -0.04
C GLY A 90 2.64 -1.71 -1.53
N MET A 91 2.38 -2.95 -1.95
CA MET A 91 2.17 -3.32 -3.35
C MET A 91 0.73 -3.67 -3.64
N PHE A 92 0.23 -3.35 -4.84
CA PHE A 92 -1.04 -3.87 -5.34
C PHE A 92 -0.94 -5.38 -5.51
N GLU A 93 -1.86 -6.11 -4.89
CA GLU A 93 -1.93 -7.56 -4.87
C GLU A 93 -3.39 -8.00 -4.92
N GLY A 94 -3.67 -9.27 -5.20
CA GLY A 94 -5.03 -9.80 -5.11
C GLY A 94 -5.95 -9.25 -6.19
N ASN A 95 -7.14 -8.77 -5.83
CA ASN A 95 -8.09 -8.16 -6.78
C ASN A 95 -8.21 -6.65 -6.53
N GLY A 96 -8.34 -5.89 -7.60
CA GLY A 96 -8.45 -4.45 -7.53
C GLY A 96 -8.85 -3.80 -8.84
N ILE A 97 -9.38 -2.59 -8.72
CA ILE A 97 -9.78 -1.72 -9.80
C ILE A 97 -8.77 -0.58 -9.89
N TYR A 98 -8.14 -0.42 -11.04
CA TYR A 98 -7.31 0.74 -11.36
C TYR A 98 -8.01 1.60 -12.39
N THR A 99 -8.13 2.89 -12.09
CA THR A 99 -8.67 3.91 -12.99
C THR A 99 -7.52 4.83 -13.38
N TRP A 100 -7.24 4.91 -14.68
CA TRP A 100 -6.31 5.87 -15.22
C TRP A 100 -7.00 7.23 -15.35
N SER A 101 -6.26 8.32 -15.20
CA SER A 101 -6.79 9.67 -15.42
C SER A 101 -7.23 9.93 -16.86
N SER A 102 -6.79 9.11 -17.81
CA SER A 102 -7.30 9.10 -19.19
C SER A 102 -8.75 8.65 -19.31
N GLY A 103 -9.33 8.06 -18.27
CA GLY A 103 -10.67 7.48 -18.26
C GLY A 103 -10.72 5.97 -18.53
N ALA A 104 -9.58 5.36 -18.89
CA ALA A 104 -9.48 3.90 -18.94
C ALA A 104 -9.59 3.29 -17.54
N SER A 105 -10.00 2.04 -17.44
CA SER A 105 -10.02 1.27 -16.19
C SER A 105 -9.66 -0.20 -16.39
N TYR A 106 -9.14 -0.81 -15.33
CA TYR A 106 -8.89 -2.24 -15.27
C TYR A 106 -9.46 -2.78 -13.96
N ASP A 107 -10.36 -3.74 -14.06
CA ASP A 107 -10.91 -4.51 -12.95
C ASP A 107 -10.38 -5.94 -13.07
N GLY A 108 -9.59 -6.38 -12.09
CA GLY A 108 -9.15 -7.76 -12.10
C GLY A 108 -8.05 -8.06 -11.10
N SER A 109 -7.31 -9.11 -11.38
CA SER A 109 -6.24 -9.57 -10.50
C SER A 109 -4.93 -8.79 -10.70
N TRP A 110 -4.18 -8.66 -9.61
CA TRP A 110 -2.93 -7.92 -9.44
C TRP A 110 -1.91 -8.77 -8.70
N ARG A 111 -0.63 -8.58 -9.05
CA ARG A 111 0.49 -9.23 -8.38
C ARG A 111 1.72 -8.34 -8.43
N GLY A 112 2.22 -7.93 -7.27
CA GLY A 112 3.41 -7.08 -7.16
C GLY A 112 3.35 -5.83 -8.06
N ASN A 113 2.31 -5.01 -7.92
CA ASN A 113 2.07 -3.79 -8.71
C ASN A 113 1.79 -3.99 -10.20
N ARG A 114 1.58 -5.23 -10.65
CA ARG A 114 1.31 -5.53 -12.06
C ARG A 114 -0.06 -6.19 -12.23
N ILE A 115 -0.74 -5.77 -13.28
CA ILE A 115 -1.94 -6.45 -13.79
C ILE A 115 -1.58 -7.90 -14.14
N HIS A 116 -2.26 -8.86 -13.53
CA HIS A 116 -1.92 -10.28 -13.64
C HIS A 116 -3.13 -11.16 -13.33
N GLY A 117 -3.38 -12.22 -14.11
CA GLY A 117 -4.52 -13.11 -13.90
C GLY A 117 -5.73 -12.72 -14.73
N LEU A 118 -6.93 -12.99 -14.24
CA LEU A 118 -8.16 -12.66 -14.97
C LEU A 118 -8.56 -11.21 -14.70
N GLY A 119 -9.07 -10.54 -15.73
CA GLY A 119 -9.56 -9.17 -15.59
C GLY A 119 -10.32 -8.66 -16.80
N THR A 120 -10.79 -7.44 -16.65
CA THR A 120 -11.54 -6.66 -17.61
C THR A 120 -10.87 -5.31 -17.75
N TYR A 121 -10.31 -5.04 -18.93
CA TYR A 121 -9.83 -3.72 -19.29
C TYR A 121 -10.92 -2.96 -20.05
N THR A 122 -11.14 -1.70 -19.70
CA THR A 122 -12.02 -0.77 -20.41
C THR A 122 -11.19 0.44 -20.83
N ASP A 123 -11.21 0.81 -22.10
CA ASP A 123 -10.50 2.03 -22.55
C ASP A 123 -11.33 3.29 -22.25
N ALA A 124 -10.73 4.46 -22.52
CA ALA A 124 -11.40 5.75 -22.37
C ALA A 124 -12.65 5.93 -23.26
N ASN A 125 -12.80 5.11 -24.32
CA ASN A 125 -13.96 5.13 -25.20
C ASN A 125 -15.05 4.15 -24.75
N GLY A 126 -14.85 3.43 -23.65
CA GLY A 126 -15.78 2.43 -23.14
C GLY A 126 -15.71 1.08 -23.86
N LYS A 127 -14.71 0.85 -24.71
CA LYS A 127 -14.48 -0.48 -25.29
C LYS A 127 -13.97 -1.41 -24.21
N VAL A 128 -14.52 -2.61 -24.14
CA VAL A 128 -14.24 -3.59 -23.08
C VAL A 128 -13.50 -4.80 -23.64
N TRP A 129 -12.49 -5.26 -22.91
CA TRP A 129 -11.74 -6.47 -23.19
C TRP A 129 -11.70 -7.34 -21.94
N HIS A 130 -12.17 -8.59 -22.09
CA HIS A 130 -12.05 -9.61 -21.05
C HIS A 130 -10.92 -10.56 -21.42
N GLY A 131 -10.12 -10.97 -20.44
CA GLY A 131 -9.11 -11.97 -20.71
C GLY A 131 -8.17 -12.26 -19.55
N LYS A 132 -7.15 -13.03 -19.87
CA LYS A 132 -6.00 -13.29 -19.00
C LYS A 132 -4.91 -12.28 -19.31
N TYR A 133 -4.38 -11.68 -18.27
CA TYR A 133 -3.27 -10.75 -18.29
C TYR A 133 -2.06 -11.37 -17.62
N TYR A 134 -0.87 -11.06 -18.11
CA TYR A 134 0.38 -11.53 -17.55
C TYR A 134 1.38 -10.37 -17.51
N ASN A 135 1.73 -9.94 -16.29
CA ASN A 135 2.72 -8.89 -16.04
C ASN A 135 2.45 -7.60 -16.85
N GLY A 136 1.20 -7.13 -16.85
CA GLY A 136 0.81 -5.90 -17.56
C GLY A 136 0.60 -6.07 -19.07
N CYS A 137 0.53 -7.29 -19.58
CA CYS A 137 0.21 -7.57 -20.99
C CYS A 137 -1.08 -8.38 -21.10
N GLY A 138 -1.98 -8.02 -22.01
CA GLY A 138 -3.20 -8.79 -22.28
C GLY A 138 -4.11 -8.12 -23.31
N PRO A 139 -5.31 -8.67 -23.55
CA PRO A 139 -6.25 -8.10 -24.51
C PRO A 139 -6.58 -6.63 -24.21
N GLY A 140 -6.50 -5.77 -25.24
CA GLY A 140 -6.78 -4.34 -25.13
C GLY A 140 -5.69 -3.50 -24.45
N LEU A 141 -4.79 -4.14 -23.70
CA LEU A 141 -3.68 -3.50 -23.00
C LEU A 141 -2.39 -3.72 -23.81
N MET A 142 -2.00 -2.72 -24.60
CA MET A 142 -0.76 -2.81 -25.40
C MET A 142 0.47 -2.90 -24.47
N PRO A 143 1.47 -3.74 -24.77
CA PRO A 143 2.71 -3.74 -24.03
C PRO A 143 3.40 -2.39 -24.21
N PHE A 144 3.69 -1.75 -23.06
CA PHE A 144 4.36 -0.45 -22.82
C PHE A 144 3.49 0.77 -22.50
N ALA A 145 3.28 0.96 -21.19
CA ALA A 145 3.57 2.22 -20.50
C ALA A 145 4.50 1.96 -19.29
N GLY A 146 5.51 1.11 -19.50
CA GLY A 146 6.49 0.67 -18.49
C GLY A 146 7.55 1.74 -18.19
N GLY A 147 7.14 2.88 -17.68
CA GLY A 147 8.02 3.70 -16.84
C GLY A 147 8.25 3.00 -15.48
N PRO A 148 9.16 3.51 -14.63
CA PRO A 148 9.24 3.05 -13.24
C PRO A 148 7.82 3.04 -12.67
N SER A 149 7.49 1.99 -11.92
CA SER A 149 6.14 1.89 -11.38
C SER A 149 5.92 3.15 -10.55
N LYS A 150 4.81 3.87 -10.76
CA LYS A 150 4.46 5.05 -9.95
C LYS A 150 4.52 4.70 -8.44
N MET A 151 4.39 3.41 -8.13
CA MET A 151 4.56 2.82 -6.82
C MET A 151 5.98 2.87 -6.26
N GLU A 152 7.05 2.78 -7.06
CA GLU A 152 8.44 2.89 -6.57
C GLU A 152 8.71 4.28 -5.96
N ALA A 153 8.18 5.34 -6.56
CA ALA A 153 8.28 6.70 -6.02
C ALA A 153 7.49 6.86 -4.71
N VAL A 154 6.31 6.23 -4.64
CA VAL A 154 5.45 6.21 -3.46
C VAL A 154 6.06 5.39 -2.32
N GLU A 155 6.69 4.26 -2.64
CA GLU A 155 7.39 3.41 -1.69
C GLU A 155 8.61 4.14 -1.12
N ALA A 156 9.44 4.75 -1.97
CA ALA A 156 10.60 5.53 -1.53
C ALA A 156 10.20 6.70 -0.62
N GLN A 157 9.08 7.38 -0.90
CA GLN A 157 8.58 8.44 -0.02
C GLN A 157 8.09 7.89 1.32
N GLN A 158 7.37 6.76 1.31
CA GLN A 158 6.91 6.13 2.55
C GLN A 158 8.06 5.62 3.42
N GLN A 159 9.12 5.06 2.82
CA GLN A 159 10.30 4.62 3.54
C GLN A 159 11.03 5.79 4.21
N LYS A 160 11.08 6.96 3.56
CA LYS A 160 11.62 8.19 4.18
C LYS A 160 10.77 8.62 5.39
N ILE A 161 9.45 8.70 5.20
CA ILE A 161 8.50 9.04 6.28
C ILE A 161 8.59 8.07 7.47
N ALA A 162 8.72 6.77 7.18
CA ALA A 162 8.84 5.74 8.19
C ALA A 162 10.18 5.83 8.94
N ALA A 163 11.29 6.09 8.24
CA ALA A 163 12.60 6.29 8.85
C ALA A 163 12.63 7.50 9.80
N ASP A 164 11.98 8.60 9.41
CA ASP A 164 11.85 9.80 10.25
C ASP A 164 10.99 9.56 11.52
N THR A 165 10.17 8.51 11.54
CA THR A 165 9.33 8.14 12.70
C THR A 165 10.06 7.17 13.65
N ALA A 166 11.19 6.59 13.22
CA ALA A 166 11.97 5.63 13.99
C ALA A 166 13.16 6.23 14.77
N GLY A 167 13.47 7.52 14.55
CA GLY A 167 14.52 8.28 15.26
C GLY A 167 13.99 9.08 16.44
#